data_AF-R6FS21-F1
#
_entry.id   AF-R6FS21-F1
#
_cell.length_a   1.000
_cell.length_b   1.000
_cell.length_c   1.000
_cell.angle_alpha   90.00
_cell.angle_beta   90.00
_cell.angle_gamma   90.00
#
_symmetry.space_group_name_H-M   'P 1'
#
loop_
_entity.id
_entity.type
_entity.pdbx_description
1 polymer ?
#
loop_
_entity_poly.entity_id
_entity_poly.type
_entity_poly.pdbx_seq_one_letter_code
_entity_poly.pdbx_strand_id
1 'polypeptide(L)'
;MKTIQKYILFSLIGLSAVACKDDQEELGGGEKVEVTFTTEVQTRALTNVTTDIEKDGETMNVFVLESSSITSGQEVPTYQATRQSGSWKSNPALELTSGQKKYLRAFYPYSANIGTPDAIAIEINSQTDYLYTGTTVQATYEKPSVKLTLKHALPILAFNIKKENYDGEGKLEQITIEGKNFYTQGTLNIASGEIKGSTQEKFSITCNNTLSAEGWKEDMPDMFCIPFTSSGSDVNVTFKIDGKDYTCPLPKYGIAQGVKYIFRAAMTAKGITIFDAPELVSLNSDNDDMSQFSYGMLRITHNSLTFTPPTFSGVNITGNIDWGDGKTEIYSTAAQHEYEKDGEKTVTLEMWGAEEVTLPKLTGVTEIDLTEF
;
A
#
# COMPACT_ATOMS: atom_id res chain seq x y z
N MET A 1 -20.61 -7.91 81.28
CA MET A 1 -21.16 -7.23 82.48
C MET A 1 -20.09 -6.28 83.01
N LYS A 2 -20.40 -4.97 83.11
CA LYS A 2 -19.59 -3.85 83.66
C LYS A 2 -18.34 -3.46 82.84
N THR A 3 -18.37 -2.47 81.94
CA THR A 3 -18.31 -0.97 82.07
C THR A 3 -17.07 -0.40 82.77
N ILE A 4 -16.53 0.70 82.18
CA ILE A 4 -15.75 1.82 82.81
C ILE A 4 -14.23 1.53 82.93
N GLN A 5 -13.23 2.37 82.62
CA GLN A 5 -13.11 3.85 82.56
C GLN A 5 -11.89 4.29 81.71
N LYS A 6 -11.94 5.56 81.31
CA LYS A 6 -10.94 6.42 80.65
C LYS A 6 -9.54 6.40 81.29
N TYR A 7 -8.50 6.58 80.46
CA TYR A 7 -7.40 7.50 80.76
C TYR A 7 -7.04 8.32 79.52
N ILE A 8 -7.30 9.63 79.62
CA ILE A 8 -6.67 10.67 78.81
C ILE A 8 -5.39 11.04 79.58
N LEU A 9 -4.24 10.99 78.92
CA LEU A 9 -3.09 11.78 79.34
C LEU A 9 -2.46 12.41 78.10
N PHE A 10 -2.63 13.73 78.03
CA PHE A 10 -1.87 14.64 77.17
C PHE A 10 -0.41 14.62 77.62
N SER A 11 0.52 14.39 76.70
CA SER A 11 1.87 14.96 76.80
C SER A 11 2.28 15.52 75.44
N LEU A 12 2.13 16.84 75.32
CA LEU A 12 2.82 17.66 74.34
C LEU A 12 4.32 17.63 74.68
N ILE A 13 5.15 17.08 73.81
CA ILE A 13 6.60 17.36 73.80
C ILE A 13 7.04 17.61 72.36
N GLY A 14 7.35 18.88 72.09
CA GLY A 14 8.52 19.34 71.34
C GLY A 14 8.75 18.80 69.93
N LEU A 15 8.46 19.65 68.94
CA LEU A 15 9.14 19.62 67.64
C LEU A 15 10.66 19.58 67.82
N SER A 16 11.30 18.58 67.22
CA SER A 16 12.62 18.73 66.61
C SER A 16 12.51 18.21 65.19
N ALA A 17 12.47 19.14 64.23
CA ALA A 17 12.56 18.85 62.81
C ALA A 17 13.92 18.21 62.52
N VAL A 18 13.91 16.95 62.11
CA VAL A 18 14.99 16.37 61.30
C VAL A 18 14.43 16.27 59.90
N ALA A 19 14.90 17.16 59.04
CA ALA A 19 14.67 17.14 57.61
C ALA A 19 15.36 15.91 57.01
N CYS A 20 14.60 14.82 56.86
CA CYS A 20 14.88 13.85 55.81
C CYS A 20 14.08 14.31 54.59
N LYS A 21 14.84 14.82 53.62
CA LYS A 21 14.38 15.22 52.30
C LYS A 21 14.09 13.96 51.50
N ASP A 22 12.93 13.34 51.77
CA ASP A 22 12.33 12.44 50.80
C ASP A 22 11.66 13.34 49.76
N ASP A 23 12.42 13.68 48.71
CA ASP A 23 11.88 14.17 47.45
C ASP A 23 11.11 13.01 46.80
N GLN A 24 9.96 12.65 47.39
CA GLN A 24 8.91 11.97 46.65
C GLN A 24 8.30 13.05 45.76
N GLU A 25 8.83 13.18 44.55
CA GLU A 25 8.06 13.78 43.46
C GLU A 25 6.77 12.96 43.37
N GLU A 26 5.68 13.53 43.90
CA GLU A 26 4.36 13.23 43.38
C GLU A 26 4.42 13.56 41.89
N LEU A 27 4.68 12.54 41.06
CA LEU A 27 4.42 12.57 39.63
C LEU A 27 2.91 12.75 39.48
N GLY A 28 2.47 14.01 39.54
CA GLY A 28 1.11 14.41 39.30
C GLY A 28 0.65 13.84 37.98
N GLY A 29 -0.45 13.08 38.01
CA GLY A 29 -1.18 12.69 36.82
C GLY A 29 -1.68 13.96 36.13
N GLY A 30 -0.89 14.47 35.18
CA GLY A 30 -1.25 15.62 34.38
C GLY A 30 -2.53 15.35 33.60
N GLU A 31 -3.22 16.42 33.21
CA GLU A 31 -4.37 16.35 32.30
C GLU A 31 -3.98 15.55 31.05
N LYS A 32 -4.87 14.62 30.67
CA LYS A 32 -4.69 13.74 29.51
C LYS A 32 -5.72 14.08 28.45
N VAL A 33 -5.29 14.08 27.19
CA VAL A 33 -6.19 14.19 26.04
C VAL A 33 -6.21 12.89 25.26
N GLU A 34 -7.41 12.41 24.92
CA GLU A 34 -7.60 11.26 24.04
C GLU A 34 -7.32 11.67 22.59
N VAL A 35 -6.52 10.87 21.88
CA VAL A 35 -6.28 11.02 20.45
C VAL A 35 -7.42 10.37 19.67
N THR A 36 -8.09 11.16 18.85
CA THR A 36 -9.17 10.72 17.95
C THR A 36 -8.74 10.96 16.51
N PHE A 37 -9.24 10.18 15.57
CA PHE A 37 -8.94 10.42 14.15
C PHE A 37 -10.16 10.31 13.25
N THR A 38 -10.09 10.95 12.10
CA THR A 38 -11.01 10.76 10.97
C THR A 38 -10.24 10.14 9.81
N THR A 39 -10.95 9.49 8.90
CA THR A 39 -10.37 8.94 7.68
C THR A 39 -10.78 9.74 6.46
N GLU A 40 -9.97 9.64 5.41
CA GLU A 40 -10.31 10.04 4.06
C GLU A 40 -9.74 8.99 3.11
N VAL A 41 -10.58 8.44 2.23
CA VAL A 41 -10.16 7.59 1.12
C VAL A 41 -10.47 8.35 -0.16
N GLN A 42 -9.45 8.67 -0.95
CA GLN A 42 -9.62 9.35 -2.23
C GLN A 42 -9.62 8.29 -3.32
N THR A 43 -10.77 8.02 -3.96
CA THR A 43 -10.86 7.03 -5.03
C THR A 43 -11.82 7.45 -6.14
N ARG A 44 -11.43 7.17 -7.39
CA ARG A 44 -12.28 7.30 -8.58
C ARG A 44 -12.89 5.97 -9.01
N ALA A 45 -12.37 4.85 -8.50
CA ALA A 45 -12.99 3.57 -8.80
C ALA A 45 -14.31 3.48 -8.03
N LEU A 46 -15.38 3.12 -8.74
CA LEU A 46 -16.69 2.86 -8.15
C LEU A 46 -16.94 1.36 -7.93
N THR A 47 -16.04 0.51 -8.43
CA THR A 47 -16.17 -0.95 -8.42
C THR A 47 -15.01 -1.59 -7.69
N ASN A 48 -15.33 -2.55 -6.82
CA ASN A 48 -14.44 -3.36 -5.97
C ASN A 48 -13.62 -2.64 -4.90
N VAL A 49 -13.67 -1.32 -4.81
CA VAL A 49 -13.09 -0.58 -3.69
C VAL A 49 -14.06 -0.53 -2.51
N THR A 50 -13.52 -0.60 -1.30
CA THR A 50 -14.32 -0.51 -0.09
C THR A 50 -14.85 0.91 0.12
N THR A 51 -16.16 1.02 0.32
CA THR A 51 -16.80 2.23 0.88
C THR A 51 -17.21 1.99 2.34
N ASP A 52 -17.01 0.77 2.83
CA ASP A 52 -17.50 0.34 4.12
C ASP A 52 -16.75 1.01 5.26
N ILE A 53 -15.50 1.42 5.04
CA ILE A 53 -14.69 2.17 6.00
C ILE A 53 -15.41 3.41 6.58
N GLU A 54 -16.39 3.99 5.88
CA GLU A 54 -17.19 5.10 6.38
C GLU A 54 -18.42 4.69 7.22
N LYS A 55 -18.63 3.39 7.45
CA LYS A 55 -19.69 2.84 8.30
C LYS A 55 -19.21 2.74 9.74
N ASP A 56 -20.10 3.06 10.68
CA ASP A 56 -19.82 2.84 12.11
C ASP A 56 -19.73 1.33 12.40
N GLY A 57 -18.81 0.96 13.31
CA GLY A 57 -18.50 -0.42 13.65
C GLY A 57 -17.32 -1.01 12.89
N GLU A 58 -16.87 -0.37 11.80
CA GLU A 58 -15.65 -0.78 11.10
C GLU A 58 -14.42 -0.67 11.99
N THR A 59 -13.42 -1.51 11.71
CA THR A 59 -12.19 -1.57 12.51
C THR A 59 -10.92 -1.57 11.67
N MET A 60 -9.86 -0.92 12.18
CA MET A 60 -8.53 -0.85 11.56
C MET A 60 -7.40 -1.06 12.58
N ASN A 61 -6.19 -1.35 12.12
CA ASN A 61 -4.98 -1.29 12.94
C ASN A 61 -4.39 0.13 12.92
N VAL A 62 -3.96 0.63 14.08
CA VAL A 62 -3.24 1.89 14.21
C VAL A 62 -1.91 1.65 14.90
N PHE A 63 -0.83 1.90 14.17
CA PHE A 63 0.54 1.84 14.65
C PHE A 63 0.90 3.18 15.31
N VAL A 64 1.41 3.12 16.54
CA VAL A 64 1.80 4.30 17.33
C VAL A 64 3.32 4.34 17.48
N LEU A 65 3.94 5.32 16.82
CA LEU A 65 5.39 5.47 16.73
C LEU A 65 5.90 6.67 17.56
N GLU A 66 7.15 6.56 18.01
CA GLU A 66 7.89 7.65 18.68
C GLU A 66 8.54 8.62 17.67
N SER A 67 8.76 8.17 16.44
CA SER A 67 9.34 8.93 15.33
C SER A 67 8.55 8.71 14.04
N SER A 68 8.80 9.56 13.04
CA SER A 68 8.14 9.42 11.73
C SER A 68 8.64 8.26 10.89
N SER A 69 9.86 7.77 11.16
CA SER A 69 10.51 6.66 10.48
C SER A 69 10.17 5.30 11.11
N ILE A 70 10.22 4.27 10.28
CA ILE A 70 10.14 2.85 10.68
C ILE A 70 11.50 2.21 10.38
N THR A 71 12.05 1.48 11.35
CA THR A 71 13.19 0.60 11.11
C THR A 71 12.72 -0.81 10.81
N SER A 72 13.48 -1.58 10.03
CA SER A 72 13.05 -2.92 9.65
C SER A 72 12.91 -3.85 10.86
N GLY A 73 11.82 -4.62 10.90
CA GLY A 73 11.47 -5.52 11.99
C GLY A 73 11.08 -4.81 13.29
N GLN A 74 10.83 -3.50 13.26
CA GLN A 74 10.46 -2.74 14.46
C GLN A 74 9.08 -3.17 14.95
N GLU A 75 9.02 -3.73 16.15
CA GLU A 75 7.77 -3.85 16.88
C GLU A 75 7.36 -2.48 17.42
N VAL A 76 6.10 -2.12 17.19
CA VAL A 76 5.50 -0.89 17.71
C VAL A 76 4.16 -1.22 18.35
N PRO A 77 3.70 -0.42 19.33
CA PRO A 77 2.34 -0.53 19.82
C PRO A 77 1.34 -0.41 18.67
N THR A 78 0.48 -1.41 18.53
CA THR A 78 -0.57 -1.45 17.51
C THR A 78 -1.92 -1.64 18.17
N TYR A 79 -2.82 -0.69 17.97
CA TYR A 79 -4.15 -0.70 18.58
C TYR A 79 -5.22 -1.01 17.54
N GLN A 80 -6.30 -1.65 17.97
CA GLN A 80 -7.51 -1.73 17.17
C GLN A 80 -8.25 -0.40 17.29
N ALA A 81 -8.56 0.25 16.19
CA ALA A 81 -9.44 1.41 16.18
C ALA A 81 -10.80 1.03 15.64
N THR A 82 -11.87 1.56 16.24
CA THR A 82 -13.26 1.34 15.80
C THR A 82 -13.89 2.67 15.42
N ARG A 83 -14.60 2.69 14.29
CA ARG A 83 -15.36 3.87 13.85
C ARG A 83 -16.66 3.99 14.64
N GLN A 84 -16.89 5.17 15.21
CA GLN A 84 -18.03 5.51 16.04
C GLN A 84 -18.45 6.95 15.75
N SER A 85 -19.66 7.14 15.22
CA SER A 85 -20.26 8.46 14.94
C SER A 85 -19.36 9.36 14.07
N GLY A 86 -18.73 8.81 13.04
CA GLY A 86 -17.89 9.59 12.11
C GLY A 86 -16.44 9.81 12.56
N SER A 87 -16.03 9.28 13.72
CA SER A 87 -14.65 9.35 14.20
C SER A 87 -14.17 7.98 14.65
N TRP A 88 -12.86 7.78 14.65
CA TRP A 88 -12.21 6.56 15.06
C TRP A 88 -11.59 6.71 16.45
N LYS A 89 -11.80 5.69 17.27
CA LYS A 89 -11.23 5.58 18.60
C LYS A 89 -10.43 4.30 18.75
N SER A 90 -9.23 4.42 19.31
CA SER A 90 -8.36 3.28 19.59
C SER A 90 -8.79 2.54 20.86
N ASN A 91 -8.56 1.24 20.87
CA ASN A 91 -8.66 0.37 22.03
C ASN A 91 -7.35 -0.42 22.17
N PRO A 92 -6.56 -0.20 23.24
CA PRO A 92 -6.78 0.77 24.32
C PRO A 92 -6.77 2.22 23.81
N ALA A 93 -7.37 3.14 24.59
CA ALA A 93 -7.38 4.56 24.26
C ALA A 93 -5.95 5.13 24.21
N LEU A 94 -5.61 5.81 23.12
CA LEU A 94 -4.36 6.55 22.99
C LEU A 94 -4.51 7.91 23.68
N GLU A 95 -3.81 8.11 24.79
CA GLU A 95 -3.83 9.35 25.57
C GLU A 95 -2.47 10.05 25.53
N LEU A 96 -2.47 11.39 25.46
CA LEU A 96 -1.27 12.22 25.53
C LEU A 96 -1.32 13.15 26.75
N THR A 97 -0.18 13.36 27.39
CA THR A 97 0.02 14.43 28.39
C THR A 97 0.71 15.65 27.75
N SER A 98 0.65 16.79 28.42
CA SER A 98 1.31 18.03 27.98
C SER A 98 2.75 17.80 27.50
N GLY A 99 3.07 18.31 26.31
CA GLY A 99 4.39 18.18 25.68
C GLY A 99 4.65 16.86 24.94
N GLN A 100 3.75 15.87 25.02
CA GLN A 100 3.88 14.62 24.27
C GLN A 100 3.39 14.78 22.82
N LYS A 101 4.04 14.02 21.93
CA LYS A 101 3.61 13.80 20.55
C LYS A 101 3.78 12.34 20.17
N LYS A 102 2.95 11.86 19.25
CA LYS A 102 3.04 10.54 18.64
C LYS A 102 2.85 10.63 17.14
N TYR A 103 3.37 9.63 16.46
CA TYR A 103 3.33 9.47 15.02
C TYR A 103 2.46 8.27 14.69
N LEU A 104 1.48 8.43 13.83
CA LEU A 104 0.46 7.44 13.54
C LEU A 104 0.55 6.98 12.10
N ARG A 105 0.36 5.68 11.91
CA ARG A 105 0.10 5.02 10.62
C ARG A 105 -1.05 4.05 10.80
N ALA A 106 -1.81 3.78 9.76
CA ALA A 106 -2.95 2.87 9.85
C ALA A 106 -3.08 1.92 8.67
N PHE A 107 -3.62 0.74 8.95
CA PHE A 107 -3.91 -0.33 8.01
C PHE A 107 -5.36 -0.80 8.18
N TYR A 108 -6.08 -0.95 7.09
CA TYR A 108 -7.46 -1.43 7.06
C TYR A 108 -7.60 -2.55 6.01
N PRO A 109 -8.45 -3.57 6.25
CA PRO A 109 -9.24 -3.80 7.47
C PRO A 109 -8.39 -4.27 8.65
N TYR A 110 -8.95 -4.26 9.85
CA TYR A 110 -8.28 -4.76 11.05
C TYR A 110 -7.85 -6.23 10.88
N SER A 111 -6.59 -6.50 11.22
CA SER A 111 -6.03 -7.83 11.40
C SER A 111 -5.55 -8.01 12.83
N ALA A 112 -5.99 -9.11 13.47
CA ALA A 112 -5.48 -9.52 14.77
C ALA A 112 -4.01 -9.99 14.71
N ASN A 113 -3.57 -10.46 13.53
CA ASN A 113 -2.22 -10.98 13.28
C ASN A 113 -1.50 -10.07 12.27
N ILE A 114 -1.40 -8.79 12.60
CA ILE A 114 -0.95 -7.74 11.66
C ILE A 114 0.55 -7.79 11.32
N GLY A 115 1.39 -8.39 12.16
CA GLY A 115 2.85 -8.38 11.98
C GLY A 115 3.48 -7.02 12.33
N THR A 116 4.65 -6.73 11.76
CA THR A 116 5.34 -5.44 11.91
C THR A 116 4.90 -4.47 10.80
N PRO A 117 4.97 -3.14 11.03
CA PRO A 117 4.55 -2.15 10.03
C PRO A 117 5.30 -2.25 8.70
N ASP A 118 6.53 -2.77 8.67
CA ASP A 118 7.30 -2.98 7.44
C ASP A 118 7.04 -4.32 6.72
N ALA A 119 6.21 -5.20 7.30
CA ALA A 119 5.94 -6.53 6.76
C ALA A 119 4.51 -7.02 7.11
N ILE A 120 3.49 -6.22 6.79
CA ILE A 120 2.08 -6.58 7.01
C ILE A 120 1.64 -7.60 5.97
N ALA A 121 1.17 -8.78 6.38
CA ALA A 121 0.72 -9.81 5.46
C ALA A 121 -0.55 -9.38 4.70
N ILE A 122 -0.54 -9.58 3.37
CA ILE A 122 -1.67 -9.34 2.47
C ILE A 122 -1.80 -10.49 1.46
N GLU A 123 -2.99 -10.65 0.89
CA GLU A 123 -3.31 -11.73 -0.04
C GLU A 123 -4.46 -11.33 -0.97
N ILE A 124 -4.68 -12.08 -2.05
CA ILE A 124 -5.71 -11.73 -3.05
C ILE A 124 -6.87 -12.71 -3.10
N ASN A 125 -6.84 -13.85 -2.41
CA ASN A 125 -7.89 -14.86 -2.52
C ASN A 125 -9.23 -14.36 -1.98
N SER A 126 -9.21 -13.53 -0.93
CA SER A 126 -10.42 -12.90 -0.41
C SER A 126 -10.91 -11.72 -1.25
N GLN A 127 -10.09 -11.23 -2.19
CA GLN A 127 -10.32 -9.98 -2.92
C GLN A 127 -10.59 -8.79 -1.98
N THR A 128 -9.91 -8.77 -0.83
CA THR A 128 -9.99 -7.67 0.13
C THR A 128 -9.29 -6.43 -0.41
N ASP A 129 -9.97 -5.29 -0.30
CA ASP A 129 -9.38 -3.99 -0.54
C ASP A 129 -8.61 -3.51 0.71
N TYR A 130 -7.29 -3.64 0.66
CA TYR A 130 -6.42 -3.19 1.75
C TYR A 130 -6.08 -1.72 1.60
N LEU A 131 -6.28 -0.95 2.67
CA LEU A 131 -5.96 0.47 2.74
C LEU A 131 -4.85 0.76 3.73
N TYR A 132 -4.02 1.77 3.43
CA TYR A 132 -2.91 2.17 4.29
C TYR A 132 -2.60 3.68 4.19
N THR A 133 -2.01 4.28 5.23
CA THR A 133 -1.79 5.75 5.21
C THR A 133 -0.64 6.20 4.29
N GLY A 134 0.41 5.37 4.15
CA GLY A 134 1.62 5.69 3.38
C GLY A 134 2.49 6.80 3.97
N THR A 135 1.90 7.87 4.49
CA THR A 135 2.58 8.92 5.25
C THR A 135 2.25 8.81 6.74
N THR A 136 3.17 9.30 7.56
CA THR A 136 2.99 9.38 9.00
C THR A 136 2.20 10.64 9.35
N VAL A 137 1.22 10.51 10.25
CA VAL A 137 0.45 11.64 10.80
C VAL A 137 0.86 11.94 12.23
N GLN A 138 1.14 13.20 12.57
CA GLN A 138 1.53 13.57 13.92
C GLN A 138 0.32 13.99 14.76
N ALA A 139 0.16 13.39 15.95
CA ALA A 139 -0.76 13.82 16.99
C ALA A 139 0.02 14.46 18.15
N THR A 140 -0.48 15.56 18.72
CA THR A 140 0.10 16.21 19.90
C THR A 140 -0.97 16.50 20.94
N TYR A 141 -0.55 16.82 22.16
CA TYR A 141 -1.48 17.24 23.22
C TYR A 141 -2.39 18.41 22.78
N GLU A 142 -1.85 19.38 22.05
CA GLU A 142 -2.57 20.57 21.58
C GLU A 142 -3.39 20.31 20.31
N LYS A 143 -3.08 19.24 19.58
CA LYS A 143 -3.76 18.80 18.36
C LYS A 143 -4.02 17.29 18.40
N PRO A 144 -4.91 16.82 19.29
CA PRO A 144 -5.15 15.38 19.49
C PRO A 144 -6.10 14.79 18.45
N SER A 145 -6.84 15.62 17.71
CA SER A 145 -7.70 15.20 16.60
C SER A 145 -6.95 15.30 15.28
N VAL A 146 -6.75 14.17 14.60
CA VAL A 146 -5.97 14.11 13.34
C VAL A 146 -6.75 13.46 12.20
N LYS A 147 -6.36 13.73 10.96
CA LYS A 147 -6.93 13.08 9.76
C LYS A 147 -5.93 12.08 9.19
N LEU A 148 -6.38 10.85 8.96
CA LEU A 148 -5.63 9.80 8.29
C LEU A 148 -6.12 9.69 6.84
N THR A 149 -5.27 10.07 5.89
CA THR A 149 -5.54 9.84 4.47
C THR A 149 -5.06 8.43 4.12
N LEU A 150 -5.95 7.62 3.58
CA LEU A 150 -5.72 6.21 3.27
C LEU A 150 -5.67 5.99 1.75
N LYS A 151 -4.81 5.07 1.33
CA LYS A 151 -4.54 4.68 -0.05
C LYS A 151 -4.83 3.19 -0.23
N HIS A 152 -5.35 2.81 -1.39
CA HIS A 152 -5.44 1.42 -1.83
C HIS A 152 -4.04 0.83 -2.04
N ALA A 153 -3.76 -0.27 -1.37
CA ALA A 153 -2.49 -0.99 -1.47
C ALA A 153 -2.40 -1.83 -2.75
N LEU A 154 -3.50 -2.48 -3.14
CA LEU A 154 -3.52 -3.39 -4.29
C LEU A 154 -3.99 -2.69 -5.57
N PRO A 155 -3.37 -3.00 -6.73
CA PRO A 155 -3.94 -2.71 -8.03
C PRO A 155 -5.16 -3.58 -8.35
N ILE A 156 -5.93 -3.13 -9.34
CA ILE A 156 -7.01 -3.90 -9.95
C ILE A 156 -6.64 -4.23 -11.41
N LEU A 157 -6.75 -5.50 -11.80
CA LEU A 157 -6.75 -5.92 -13.20
C LEU A 157 -8.19 -6.08 -13.67
N ALA A 158 -8.52 -5.50 -14.82
CA ALA A 158 -9.83 -5.64 -15.44
C ALA A 158 -9.69 -5.99 -16.94
N PHE A 159 -10.63 -6.76 -17.46
CA PHE A 159 -10.61 -7.20 -18.87
C PHE A 159 -11.90 -6.82 -19.58
N ASN A 160 -11.82 -5.86 -20.50
CA ASN A 160 -12.93 -5.47 -21.37
C ASN A 160 -12.85 -6.25 -22.68
N ILE A 161 -13.68 -7.28 -22.81
CA ILE A 161 -13.62 -8.22 -23.92
C ILE A 161 -14.78 -7.96 -24.86
N LYS A 162 -14.48 -7.59 -26.11
CA LYS A 162 -15.49 -7.52 -27.16
C LYS A 162 -15.66 -8.83 -27.90
N LYS A 163 -16.87 -9.10 -28.38
CA LYS A 163 -17.22 -10.19 -29.28
C LYS A 163 -17.09 -9.72 -30.73
N GLU A 164 -16.15 -10.28 -31.47
CA GLU A 164 -15.80 -9.85 -32.83
C GLU A 164 -15.79 -11.06 -33.78
N ASN A 165 -16.89 -11.29 -34.50
CA ASN A 165 -17.03 -12.46 -35.38
C ASN A 165 -16.78 -13.80 -34.66
N TYR A 166 -17.37 -13.95 -33.48
CA TYR A 166 -17.40 -15.20 -32.71
C TYR A 166 -18.82 -15.76 -32.69
N ASP A 167 -18.99 -17.01 -33.14
CA ASP A 167 -20.31 -17.62 -33.35
C ASP A 167 -20.96 -18.14 -32.06
N GLY A 168 -20.18 -18.37 -31.00
CA GLY A 168 -20.68 -18.82 -29.70
C GLY A 168 -21.52 -17.74 -29.01
N GLU A 169 -22.18 -18.08 -27.89
CA GLU A 169 -22.93 -17.10 -27.11
C GLU A 169 -22.00 -16.01 -26.57
N GLY A 170 -20.78 -16.38 -26.19
CA GLY A 170 -19.80 -15.49 -25.58
C GLY A 170 -20.02 -15.37 -24.07
N LYS A 171 -20.47 -16.43 -23.41
CA LYS A 171 -20.62 -16.45 -21.96
C LYS A 171 -19.25 -16.60 -21.31
N LEU A 172 -18.75 -15.54 -20.68
CA LEU A 172 -17.53 -15.57 -19.90
C LEU A 172 -17.83 -16.10 -18.49
N GLU A 173 -17.23 -17.22 -18.15
CA GLU A 173 -17.51 -17.98 -16.92
C GLU A 173 -16.39 -17.86 -15.88
N GLN A 174 -15.16 -17.65 -16.32
CA GLN A 174 -14.00 -17.56 -15.44
C GLN A 174 -12.85 -16.83 -16.13
N ILE A 175 -12.10 -16.05 -15.34
CA ILE A 175 -10.78 -15.55 -15.71
C ILE A 175 -9.78 -16.17 -14.74
N THR A 176 -8.71 -16.75 -15.28
CA THR A 176 -7.60 -17.31 -14.50
C THR A 176 -6.30 -16.63 -14.90
N ILE A 177 -5.51 -16.22 -13.93
CA ILE A 177 -4.17 -15.64 -14.14
C ILE A 177 -3.14 -16.52 -13.45
N GLU A 178 -2.06 -16.79 -14.15
CA GLU A 178 -0.88 -17.47 -13.61
C GLU A 178 0.37 -17.03 -14.34
N GLY A 179 1.53 -17.13 -13.69
CA GLY A 179 2.77 -16.78 -14.34
C GLY A 179 3.93 -16.54 -13.40
N LYS A 180 5.10 -16.37 -13.98
CA LYS A 180 6.27 -15.89 -13.26
C LYS A 180 6.01 -14.45 -12.83
N ASN A 181 6.27 -14.17 -11.55
CA ASN A 181 6.03 -12.89 -10.88
C ASN A 181 4.55 -12.56 -10.56
N PHE A 182 3.59 -13.44 -10.87
CA PHE A 182 2.23 -13.30 -10.38
C PHE A 182 2.13 -13.96 -9.00
N TYR A 183 1.86 -13.17 -7.96
CA TYR A 183 1.78 -13.62 -6.58
C TYR A 183 0.37 -13.53 -6.03
N THR A 184 -0.03 -14.50 -5.21
CA THR A 184 -1.32 -14.53 -4.51
C THR A 184 -1.22 -14.05 -3.06
N GLN A 185 0.00 -13.99 -2.51
CA GLN A 185 0.30 -13.52 -1.16
C GLN A 185 1.57 -12.66 -1.16
N GLY A 186 1.68 -11.78 -0.18
CA GLY A 186 2.86 -10.93 0.00
C GLY A 186 2.85 -10.18 1.33
N THR A 187 3.80 -9.26 1.47
CA THR A 187 3.89 -8.35 2.62
C THR A 187 3.96 -6.91 2.17
N LEU A 188 3.14 -6.04 2.76
CA LEU A 188 3.13 -4.60 2.61
C LEU A 188 4.02 -3.93 3.66
N ASN A 189 4.88 -3.02 3.21
CA ASN A 189 5.50 -2.03 4.07
C ASN A 189 4.64 -0.76 4.10
N ILE A 190 4.02 -0.46 5.23
CA ILE A 190 3.12 0.70 5.39
C ILE A 190 3.86 2.06 5.30
N ALA A 191 5.18 2.07 5.46
CA ALA A 191 6.00 3.26 5.33
C ALA A 191 6.19 3.65 3.87
N SER A 192 6.60 2.69 3.04
CA SER A 192 6.96 2.93 1.64
C SER A 192 5.84 2.61 0.65
N GLY A 193 4.85 1.82 1.05
CA GLY A 193 3.89 1.19 0.14
C GLY A 193 4.46 -0.02 -0.61
N GLU A 194 5.72 -0.39 -0.39
CA GLU A 194 6.32 -1.52 -1.10
C GLU A 194 5.61 -2.82 -0.75
N ILE A 195 5.22 -3.59 -1.77
CA ILE A 195 4.65 -4.93 -1.61
C ILE A 195 5.63 -5.96 -2.17
N LYS A 196 5.98 -6.94 -1.33
CA LYS A 196 6.84 -8.07 -1.70
C LYS A 196 6.01 -9.33 -1.82
N GLY A 197 5.90 -9.87 -3.03
CA GLY A 197 5.23 -11.14 -3.29
C GLY A 197 5.98 -12.33 -2.66
N SER A 198 5.24 -13.30 -2.13
CA SER A 198 5.79 -14.46 -1.41
C SER A 198 5.32 -15.81 -1.96
N THR A 199 4.08 -15.89 -2.47
CA THR A 199 3.49 -17.15 -2.97
C THR A 199 3.05 -16.97 -4.42
N GLN A 200 3.56 -17.81 -5.33
CA GLN A 200 3.16 -17.83 -6.74
C GLN A 200 2.22 -19.01 -6.99
N GLU A 201 0.95 -18.69 -7.21
CA GLU A 201 -0.10 -19.67 -7.51
C GLU A 201 -1.00 -19.10 -8.60
N LYS A 202 -1.74 -19.99 -9.27
CA LYS A 202 -2.82 -19.57 -10.15
C LYS A 202 -3.96 -18.97 -9.33
N PHE A 203 -4.56 -17.90 -9.83
CA PHE A 203 -5.73 -17.29 -9.23
C PHE A 203 -6.87 -17.20 -10.24
N SER A 204 -8.11 -17.47 -9.79
CA SER A 204 -9.28 -17.49 -10.66
C SER A 204 -10.43 -16.70 -10.03
N ILE A 205 -11.09 -15.88 -10.84
CA ILE A 205 -12.39 -15.28 -10.49
C ILE A 205 -13.50 -15.90 -11.32
N THR A 206 -14.69 -16.04 -10.73
CA THR A 206 -15.88 -16.47 -11.46
C THR A 206 -16.51 -15.25 -12.13
N CYS A 207 -16.95 -15.43 -13.38
CA CYS A 207 -17.61 -14.39 -14.17
C CYS A 207 -19.00 -14.86 -14.57
N ASN A 208 -19.93 -13.92 -14.76
CA ASN A 208 -21.28 -14.20 -15.23
C ASN A 208 -21.66 -13.31 -16.42
N ASN A 209 -20.65 -12.75 -17.10
CA ASN A 209 -20.83 -11.76 -18.15
C ASN A 209 -21.03 -12.45 -19.50
N THR A 210 -21.79 -11.81 -20.38
CA THR A 210 -21.86 -12.19 -21.79
C THR A 210 -21.17 -11.12 -22.62
N LEU A 211 -20.27 -11.55 -23.52
CA LEU A 211 -19.52 -10.66 -24.39
C LEU A 211 -20.46 -9.85 -25.29
N SER A 212 -20.14 -8.58 -25.48
CA SER A 212 -20.88 -7.64 -26.36
C SER A 212 -20.01 -7.22 -27.54
N ALA A 213 -20.61 -6.78 -28.65
CA ALA A 213 -19.88 -6.30 -29.83
C ALA A 213 -19.01 -5.06 -29.53
N GLU A 214 -19.45 -4.23 -28.59
CA GLU A 214 -18.76 -2.98 -28.19
C GLU A 214 -17.93 -3.15 -26.90
N GLY A 215 -17.87 -4.37 -26.35
CA GLY A 215 -17.37 -4.60 -24.98
C GLY A 215 -18.36 -4.11 -23.91
N TRP A 216 -17.90 -4.02 -22.67
CA TRP A 216 -18.70 -3.55 -21.53
C TRP A 216 -18.38 -2.10 -21.18
N LYS A 217 -19.40 -1.36 -20.75
CA LYS A 217 -19.24 0.01 -20.20
C LYS A 217 -19.25 0.00 -18.67
N GLU A 218 -19.93 -0.98 -18.08
CA GLU A 218 -20.13 -1.18 -16.65
C GLU A 218 -20.02 -2.69 -16.35
N ASP A 219 -19.89 -3.06 -15.07
CA ASP A 219 -19.82 -4.46 -14.60
C ASP A 219 -18.77 -5.34 -15.29
N MET A 220 -17.68 -4.72 -15.74
CA MET A 220 -16.54 -5.43 -16.31
C MET A 220 -15.89 -6.30 -15.23
N PRO A 221 -15.58 -7.58 -15.53
CA PRO A 221 -14.84 -8.44 -14.62
C PRO A 221 -13.47 -7.85 -14.26
N ASP A 222 -13.21 -7.78 -12.97
CA ASP A 222 -12.00 -7.23 -12.42
C ASP A 222 -11.61 -7.94 -11.11
N MET A 223 -10.33 -7.82 -10.74
CA MET A 223 -9.76 -8.47 -9.56
C MET A 223 -8.60 -7.67 -8.97
N PHE A 224 -8.47 -7.69 -7.65
CA PHE A 224 -7.23 -7.27 -6.99
C PHE A 224 -6.10 -8.26 -7.28
N CYS A 225 -4.89 -7.74 -7.46
CA CYS A 225 -3.67 -8.54 -7.60
C CYS A 225 -2.52 -7.93 -6.79
N ILE A 226 -1.50 -8.71 -6.44
CA ILE A 226 -0.22 -8.18 -5.94
C ILE A 226 0.49 -7.44 -7.09
N PRO A 227 1.10 -6.25 -6.89
CA PRO A 227 1.87 -5.56 -7.94
C PRO A 227 2.92 -6.46 -8.59
N PHE A 228 3.04 -6.37 -9.91
CA PHE A 228 3.98 -7.18 -10.70
C PHE A 228 4.30 -6.52 -12.04
N THR A 229 5.28 -7.07 -12.74
CA THR A 229 5.59 -6.71 -14.12
C THR A 229 5.46 -7.95 -14.99
N SER A 230 4.72 -7.84 -16.08
CA SER A 230 4.74 -8.85 -17.14
C SER A 230 5.73 -8.45 -18.22
N SER A 231 6.49 -9.42 -18.71
CA SER A 231 7.38 -9.31 -19.87
C SER A 231 6.70 -9.60 -21.21
N GLY A 232 5.38 -9.87 -21.22
CA GLY A 232 4.66 -10.26 -22.44
C GLY A 232 4.67 -11.77 -22.74
N SER A 233 5.33 -12.57 -21.90
CA SER A 233 5.44 -14.02 -22.08
C SER A 233 5.48 -14.84 -20.79
N ASP A 234 5.59 -14.16 -19.65
CA ASP A 234 5.74 -14.75 -18.31
C ASP A 234 4.43 -14.93 -17.55
N VAL A 235 3.40 -14.13 -17.89
CA VAL A 235 2.08 -14.16 -17.27
C VAL A 235 1.04 -14.46 -18.34
N ASN A 236 0.24 -15.48 -18.10
CA ASN A 236 -0.85 -15.90 -18.97
C ASN A 236 -2.20 -15.61 -18.32
N VAL A 237 -3.16 -15.21 -19.14
CA VAL A 237 -4.56 -15.05 -18.77
C VAL A 237 -5.37 -16.07 -19.56
N THR A 238 -6.15 -16.87 -18.85
CA THR A 238 -7.05 -17.86 -19.43
C THR A 238 -8.49 -17.45 -19.19
N PHE A 239 -9.24 -17.30 -20.28
CA PHE A 239 -10.66 -16.96 -20.29
C PHE A 239 -11.46 -18.21 -20.60
N LYS A 240 -12.36 -18.61 -19.68
CA LYS A 240 -13.32 -19.67 -19.95
C LYS A 240 -14.57 -19.07 -20.57
N ILE A 241 -14.76 -19.30 -21.87
CA ILE A 241 -15.87 -18.76 -22.65
C ILE A 241 -16.62 -19.92 -23.32
N ASP A 242 -17.94 -19.99 -23.09
CA ASP A 242 -18.81 -21.07 -23.58
C ASP A 242 -18.25 -22.48 -23.25
N GLY A 243 -17.74 -22.66 -22.03
CA GLY A 243 -17.13 -23.90 -21.56
C GLY A 243 -15.74 -24.22 -22.12
N LYS A 244 -15.15 -23.34 -22.95
CA LYS A 244 -13.82 -23.53 -23.55
C LYS A 244 -12.81 -22.56 -22.97
N ASP A 245 -11.59 -23.05 -22.75
CA ASP A 245 -10.48 -22.23 -22.26
C ASP A 245 -9.75 -21.58 -23.43
N TYR A 246 -9.55 -20.27 -23.33
CA TYR A 246 -8.79 -19.45 -24.27
C TYR A 246 -7.67 -18.73 -23.53
N THR A 247 -6.43 -19.14 -23.77
CA THR A 247 -5.25 -18.59 -23.10
C THR A 247 -4.48 -17.66 -24.01
N CYS A 248 -4.10 -16.49 -23.49
CA CYS A 248 -3.19 -15.57 -24.14
C CYS A 248 -2.23 -14.94 -23.11
N PRO A 249 -1.03 -14.52 -23.54
CA PRO A 249 -0.12 -13.81 -22.65
C PRO A 249 -0.70 -12.44 -22.27
N LEU A 250 -0.47 -12.03 -21.03
CA LEU A 250 -0.64 -10.63 -20.64
C LEU A 250 0.44 -9.81 -21.36
N PRO A 251 0.14 -8.67 -21.98
CA PRO A 251 1.15 -7.84 -22.64
C PRO A 251 2.24 -7.34 -21.69
N LYS A 252 3.38 -6.95 -22.25
CA LYS A 252 4.47 -6.34 -21.48
C LYS A 252 3.98 -5.05 -20.83
N TYR A 253 3.78 -5.07 -19.52
CA TYR A 253 3.26 -3.93 -18.77
C TYR A 253 3.61 -4.01 -17.28
N GLY A 254 3.81 -2.85 -16.65
CA GLY A 254 4.00 -2.72 -15.20
C GLY A 254 2.68 -2.46 -14.48
N ILE A 255 2.33 -3.34 -13.54
CA ILE A 255 1.10 -3.28 -12.73
C ILE A 255 1.48 -2.77 -11.34
N ALA A 256 1.32 -1.47 -11.12
CA ALA A 256 1.68 -0.75 -9.92
C ALA A 256 0.51 -0.60 -8.95
N GLN A 257 0.81 -0.41 -7.65
CA GLN A 257 -0.19 -0.17 -6.61
C GLN A 257 -1.13 1.01 -6.91
N GLY A 258 -2.35 0.93 -6.39
CA GLY A 258 -3.26 2.08 -6.41
C GLY A 258 -3.82 2.45 -7.78
N VAL A 259 -3.75 1.54 -8.75
CA VAL A 259 -4.22 1.77 -10.12
C VAL A 259 -5.08 0.60 -10.59
N LYS A 260 -6.18 0.91 -11.26
CA LYS A 260 -6.97 -0.04 -12.03
C LYS A 260 -6.49 -0.03 -13.49
N TYR A 261 -6.10 -1.20 -13.98
CA TYR A 261 -5.63 -1.45 -15.34
C TYR A 261 -6.72 -2.16 -16.13
N ILE A 262 -7.31 -1.46 -17.09
CA ILE A 262 -8.38 -1.97 -17.94
C ILE A 262 -7.78 -2.43 -19.26
N PHE A 263 -7.46 -3.72 -19.35
CA PHE A 263 -6.99 -4.34 -20.59
C PHE A 263 -8.16 -4.56 -21.54
N ARG A 264 -7.99 -4.15 -22.79
CA ARG A 264 -8.97 -4.44 -23.85
C ARG A 264 -8.60 -5.74 -24.53
N ALA A 265 -9.60 -6.53 -24.89
CA ALA A 265 -9.43 -7.78 -25.61
C ALA A 265 -10.54 -7.98 -26.65
N ALA A 266 -10.27 -8.82 -27.64
CA ALA A 266 -11.25 -9.22 -28.64
C ALA A 266 -11.29 -10.74 -28.77
N MET A 267 -12.50 -11.31 -28.64
CA MET A 267 -12.78 -12.71 -28.93
C MET A 267 -13.24 -12.83 -30.39
N THR A 268 -12.57 -13.69 -31.16
CA THR A 268 -12.89 -13.97 -32.56
C THR A 268 -13.04 -15.46 -32.81
N ALA A 269 -13.47 -15.84 -34.02
CA ALA A 269 -13.43 -17.24 -34.45
C ALA A 269 -12.05 -17.92 -34.33
N LYS A 270 -10.94 -17.15 -34.25
CA LYS A 270 -9.58 -17.69 -34.10
C LYS A 270 -9.09 -17.76 -32.65
N GLY A 271 -9.83 -17.20 -31.69
CA GLY A 271 -9.43 -17.11 -30.29
C GLY A 271 -9.46 -15.68 -29.77
N ILE A 272 -8.88 -15.48 -28.60
CA ILE A 272 -8.83 -14.21 -27.88
C ILE A 272 -7.45 -13.55 -27.97
N THR A 273 -7.44 -12.24 -28.12
CA THR A 273 -6.23 -11.41 -28.08
C THR A 273 -6.42 -10.28 -27.08
N ILE A 274 -5.46 -10.07 -26.18
CA ILE A 274 -5.36 -8.87 -25.33
C ILE A 274 -4.50 -7.84 -26.08
N PHE A 275 -4.91 -6.57 -26.06
CA PHE A 275 -4.17 -5.47 -26.67
C PHE A 275 -3.15 -4.85 -25.70
N ASP A 276 -2.06 -4.31 -26.23
CA ASP A 276 -0.84 -4.01 -25.46
C ASP A 276 -0.97 -2.93 -24.38
N ALA A 277 -1.90 -1.98 -24.54
CA ALA A 277 -2.05 -0.83 -23.65
C ALA A 277 -3.38 -0.88 -22.89
N PRO A 278 -3.36 -0.98 -21.54
CA PRO A 278 -4.55 -0.81 -20.74
C PRO A 278 -4.93 0.67 -20.60
N GLU A 279 -6.20 0.92 -20.34
CA GLU A 279 -6.67 2.20 -19.81
C GLU A 279 -6.44 2.22 -18.28
N LEU A 280 -6.02 3.38 -17.76
CA LEU A 280 -5.64 3.54 -16.36
C LEU A 280 -6.66 4.37 -15.61
N VAL A 281 -7.07 3.89 -14.43
CA VAL A 281 -7.91 4.65 -13.50
C VAL A 281 -7.21 4.66 -12.15
N SER A 282 -6.90 5.85 -11.63
CA SER A 282 -6.31 5.97 -10.28
C SER A 282 -7.31 5.53 -9.23
N LEU A 283 -6.85 4.69 -8.29
CA LEU A 283 -7.60 4.34 -7.09
C LEU A 283 -7.36 5.34 -5.97
N ASN A 284 -6.31 6.18 -6.05
CA ASN A 284 -5.82 7.02 -4.96
C ASN A 284 -5.93 8.53 -5.25
N SER A 285 -6.83 8.93 -6.14
CA SER A 285 -7.14 10.33 -6.47
C SER A 285 -8.63 10.45 -6.80
N ASP A 286 -9.23 11.57 -6.42
CA ASP A 286 -10.62 11.95 -6.67
C ASP A 286 -10.78 12.99 -7.81
N ASN A 287 -9.67 13.45 -8.42
CA ASN A 287 -9.67 14.49 -9.44
C ASN A 287 -8.76 14.17 -10.65
N ASP A 288 -9.11 14.69 -11.83
CA ASP A 288 -8.32 14.62 -13.08
C ASP A 288 -7.17 15.64 -13.11
N ASP A 289 -6.82 16.23 -11.96
CA ASP A 289 -5.78 17.24 -11.88
C ASP A 289 -4.39 16.60 -11.93
N MET A 290 -3.86 16.47 -13.16
CA MET A 290 -2.51 16.01 -13.44
C MET A 290 -1.42 16.90 -12.81
N SER A 291 -1.75 18.06 -12.23
CA SER A 291 -0.77 18.91 -11.54
C SER A 291 -0.20 18.27 -10.26
N GLN A 292 -0.82 17.21 -9.76
CA GLN A 292 -0.38 16.49 -8.56
C GLN A 292 0.67 15.41 -8.85
N PHE A 293 0.84 15.02 -10.12
CA PHE A 293 1.82 14.02 -10.52
C PHE A 293 3.04 14.73 -11.13
N SER A 294 4.10 14.89 -10.35
CA SER A 294 5.42 15.25 -10.87
C SER A 294 6.20 13.98 -11.19
N TYR A 295 6.95 14.00 -12.30
CA TYR A 295 8.01 13.03 -12.52
C TYR A 295 9.30 13.57 -11.90
N GLY A 296 10.07 12.69 -11.29
CA GLY A 296 11.47 12.90 -10.94
C GLY A 296 12.35 12.17 -11.95
N MET A 297 13.49 12.75 -12.30
CA MET A 297 14.48 12.12 -13.17
C MET A 297 15.76 11.85 -12.41
N LEU A 298 16.14 10.57 -12.35
CA LEU A 298 17.41 10.13 -11.81
C LEU A 298 18.30 9.68 -12.96
N ARG A 299 19.50 10.24 -13.06
CA ARG A 299 20.50 9.78 -14.02
C ARG A 299 21.69 9.19 -13.30
N ILE A 300 22.12 8.00 -13.72
CA ILE A 300 23.27 7.31 -13.14
C ILE A 300 24.23 6.95 -14.26
N THR A 301 25.43 7.50 -14.23
CA THR A 301 26.50 7.15 -15.15
C THR A 301 27.36 6.05 -14.56
N HIS A 302 27.59 4.97 -15.30
CA HIS A 302 28.39 3.83 -14.87
C HIS A 302 29.15 3.15 -16.03
N ASN A 303 30.06 2.23 -15.69
CA ASN A 303 30.85 1.47 -16.67
C ASN A 303 30.72 -0.07 -16.54
N SER A 304 29.84 -0.55 -15.67
CA SER A 304 29.55 -1.98 -15.48
C SER A 304 28.83 -2.64 -16.68
N LEU A 305 29.18 -3.89 -17.00
CA LEU A 305 28.45 -4.73 -17.99
C LEU A 305 27.01 -5.05 -17.57
N THR A 306 26.71 -4.94 -16.28
CA THR A 306 25.38 -5.21 -15.74
C THR A 306 24.98 -4.08 -14.81
N PHE A 307 23.74 -3.61 -14.94
CA PHE A 307 23.18 -2.59 -14.06
C PHE A 307 21.82 -3.02 -13.51
N THR A 308 21.64 -2.81 -12.22
CA THR A 308 20.36 -2.94 -11.52
C THR A 308 19.97 -1.54 -11.03
N PRO A 309 18.80 -1.02 -11.42
CA PRO A 309 18.38 0.31 -11.04
C PRO A 309 18.06 0.37 -9.53
N PRO A 310 18.10 1.58 -8.94
CA PRO A 310 17.65 1.82 -7.57
C PRO A 310 16.18 1.43 -7.34
N THR A 311 15.81 1.29 -6.07
CA THR A 311 14.41 1.14 -5.68
C THR A 311 13.79 2.50 -5.35
N PHE A 312 12.56 2.74 -5.79
CA PHE A 312 11.83 3.97 -5.50
C PHE A 312 10.68 3.68 -4.54
N SER A 313 10.41 4.64 -3.64
CA SER A 313 9.24 4.67 -2.77
C SER A 313 8.43 5.95 -3.04
N GLY A 314 7.12 5.88 -2.85
CA GLY A 314 6.19 6.92 -3.31
C GLY A 314 4.82 6.36 -3.70
N VAL A 315 4.02 7.18 -4.38
CA VAL A 315 2.61 6.90 -4.70
C VAL A 315 2.45 6.68 -6.19
N ASN A 316 1.76 5.60 -6.59
CA ASN A 316 1.53 5.26 -8.00
C ASN A 316 2.85 5.22 -8.81
N ILE A 317 3.91 4.67 -8.19
CA ILE A 317 5.25 4.63 -8.79
C ILE A 317 5.19 3.90 -10.11
N THR A 318 5.47 4.63 -11.17
CA THR A 318 5.63 4.10 -12.52
C THR A 318 6.70 4.92 -13.20
N GLY A 319 7.32 4.37 -14.22
CA GLY A 319 8.43 5.08 -14.85
C GLY A 319 9.00 4.34 -16.02
N ASN A 320 9.89 5.02 -16.73
CA ASN A 320 10.65 4.46 -17.82
C ASN A 320 12.13 4.50 -17.48
N ILE A 321 12.82 3.41 -17.79
CA ILE A 321 14.26 3.29 -17.78
C ILE A 321 14.74 3.43 -19.22
N ASP A 322 15.62 4.37 -19.48
CA ASP A 322 16.50 4.39 -20.64
C ASP A 322 17.87 3.91 -20.21
N TRP A 323 18.35 2.81 -20.80
CA TRP A 323 19.60 2.18 -20.43
C TRP A 323 20.85 2.87 -20.99
N GLY A 324 20.68 3.90 -21.85
CA GLY A 324 21.78 4.62 -22.47
C GLY A 324 22.48 3.85 -23.61
N ASP A 325 21.88 2.74 -24.07
CA ASP A 325 22.32 1.95 -25.23
C ASP A 325 21.25 1.87 -26.35
N GLY A 326 20.22 2.72 -26.26
CA GLY A 326 19.09 2.75 -27.20
C GLY A 326 17.96 1.77 -26.85
N LYS A 327 18.08 1.00 -25.76
CA LYS A 327 16.99 0.20 -25.21
C LYS A 327 16.31 0.94 -24.07
N THR A 328 14.99 0.80 -24.02
CA THR A 328 14.16 1.33 -22.93
C THR A 328 13.22 0.24 -22.41
N GLU A 329 12.81 0.38 -21.16
CA GLU A 329 11.73 -0.42 -20.60
C GLU A 329 11.00 0.28 -19.45
N ILE A 330 9.83 -0.25 -19.10
CA ILE A 330 9.07 0.22 -17.94
C ILE A 330 9.83 -0.20 -16.67
N TYR A 331 9.95 0.72 -15.71
CA TYR A 331 10.58 0.46 -14.43
C TYR A 331 9.89 -0.70 -13.68
N SER A 332 10.71 -1.55 -13.07
CA SER A 332 10.27 -2.54 -12.08
C SER A 332 11.37 -2.79 -11.06
N THR A 333 11.01 -3.27 -9.87
CA THR A 333 11.98 -3.64 -8.82
C THR A 333 12.84 -4.85 -9.19
N ALA A 334 12.47 -5.58 -10.24
CA ALA A 334 13.22 -6.71 -10.80
C ALA A 334 14.02 -6.34 -12.07
N ALA A 335 13.96 -5.07 -12.50
CA ALA A 335 14.65 -4.63 -13.71
C ALA A 335 16.18 -4.84 -13.57
N GLN A 336 16.79 -5.32 -14.64
CA GLN A 336 18.23 -5.51 -14.72
C GLN A 336 18.59 -5.50 -16.20
N HIS A 337 19.71 -4.87 -16.53
CA HIS A 337 20.18 -4.80 -17.91
C HIS A 337 21.61 -5.28 -18.04
N GLU A 338 21.87 -6.01 -19.13
CA GLU A 338 23.19 -6.49 -19.52
C GLU A 338 23.61 -5.83 -20.84
N TYR A 339 24.75 -5.15 -20.81
CA TYR A 339 25.32 -4.44 -21.95
C TYR A 339 26.21 -5.38 -22.76
N GLU A 340 26.17 -5.25 -24.09
CA GLU A 340 26.97 -6.08 -24.99
C GLU A 340 28.48 -5.80 -24.91
N LYS A 341 28.87 -4.60 -24.44
CA LYS A 341 30.26 -4.14 -24.37
C LYS A 341 30.47 -3.25 -23.17
N ASP A 342 31.68 -3.31 -22.62
CA ASP A 342 32.18 -2.32 -21.66
C ASP A 342 32.16 -0.93 -22.28
N GLY A 343 31.86 0.07 -21.45
CA GLY A 343 31.84 1.47 -21.83
C GLY A 343 31.00 2.28 -20.86
N GLU A 344 31.24 3.58 -20.84
CA GLU A 344 30.42 4.49 -20.05
C GLU A 344 28.99 4.55 -20.62
N LYS A 345 28.01 4.43 -19.73
CA LYS A 345 26.57 4.47 -20.00
C LYS A 345 25.90 5.36 -18.98
N THR A 346 24.90 6.12 -19.41
CA THR A 346 24.04 6.90 -18.52
C THR A 346 22.66 6.28 -18.55
N VAL A 347 22.28 5.65 -17.45
CA VAL A 347 20.92 5.16 -17.23
C VAL A 347 20.05 6.32 -16.76
N THR A 348 18.95 6.57 -17.46
CA THR A 348 17.98 7.60 -17.09
C THR A 348 16.70 6.93 -16.60
N LEU A 349 16.30 7.25 -15.38
CA LEU A 349 15.07 6.78 -14.76
C LEU A 349 14.11 7.95 -14.63
N GLU A 350 13.09 7.99 -15.49
CA GLU A 350 11.96 8.90 -15.36
C GLU A 350 10.92 8.22 -14.47
N MET A 351 10.71 8.75 -13.27
CA MET A 351 9.87 8.13 -12.25
C MET A 351 8.74 9.07 -11.85
N TRP A 352 7.52 8.66 -12.12
CA TRP A 352 6.31 9.34 -11.70
C TRP A 352 5.90 8.90 -10.30
N GLY A 353 5.61 9.87 -9.44
CA GLY A 353 5.12 9.60 -8.09
C GLY A 353 6.14 9.01 -7.13
N ALA A 354 7.42 8.93 -7.52
CA ALA A 354 8.51 8.65 -6.60
C ALA A 354 8.74 9.86 -5.68
N GLU A 355 8.72 9.62 -4.37
CA GLU A 355 9.03 10.62 -3.33
C GLU A 355 10.44 10.37 -2.76
N GLU A 356 10.92 9.14 -2.84
CA GLU A 356 12.17 8.69 -2.27
C GLU A 356 12.86 7.71 -3.23
N VAL A 357 14.20 7.74 -3.24
CA VAL A 357 15.04 6.76 -3.92
C VAL A 357 16.00 6.10 -2.93
N THR A 358 16.05 4.77 -2.96
CA THR A 358 17.01 3.97 -2.20
C THR A 358 18.09 3.46 -3.15
N LEU A 359 19.30 3.99 -2.98
CA LEU A 359 20.46 3.56 -3.74
C LEU A 359 21.08 2.32 -3.08
N PRO A 360 21.07 1.14 -3.74
CA PRO A 360 21.79 -0.02 -3.22
C PRO A 360 23.31 0.18 -3.38
N LYS A 361 24.10 -0.84 -3.04
CA LYS A 361 25.52 -0.84 -3.39
C LYS A 361 25.68 -0.93 -4.91
N LEU A 362 25.85 0.22 -5.56
CA LEU A 362 26.06 0.32 -7.00
C LEU A 362 27.55 0.11 -7.34
N THR A 363 27.83 -0.67 -8.39
CA THR A 363 29.19 -0.97 -8.85
C THR A 363 29.47 -0.22 -10.15
N GLY A 364 30.69 0.32 -10.29
CA GLY A 364 31.13 0.99 -11.52
C GLY A 364 30.48 2.35 -11.78
N VAL A 365 29.79 2.94 -10.80
CA VAL A 365 29.16 4.26 -10.93
C VAL A 365 30.22 5.36 -10.87
N THR A 366 30.15 6.28 -11.83
CA THR A 366 31.02 7.45 -11.94
C THR A 366 30.27 8.75 -11.59
N GLU A 367 28.95 8.80 -11.78
CA GLU A 367 28.13 9.97 -11.49
C GLU A 367 26.69 9.58 -11.12
N ILE A 368 26.09 10.35 -10.20
CA ILE A 368 24.66 10.30 -9.87
C ILE A 368 24.13 11.72 -9.93
N ASP A 369 23.18 11.97 -10.83
CA ASP A 369 22.49 13.25 -11.00
C ASP A 369 21.04 13.14 -10.52
N LEU A 370 20.75 13.93 -9.49
CA LEU A 370 19.45 14.07 -8.81
C LEU A 370 18.84 15.47 -9.02
N THR A 371 19.39 16.28 -9.94
CA THR A 371 18.96 17.67 -10.10
C THR A 371 17.49 17.82 -10.54
N GLU A 372 16.97 16.80 -11.22
CA GLU A 372 15.58 16.72 -11.67
C GLU A 372 14.77 15.68 -10.88
N PHE A 373 15.29 15.14 -9.78
CA PHE A 373 14.58 14.16 -8.94
C PHE A 373 13.70 14.82 -7.89
#